data_AF-A0A5A7RMQ1-F1
#
_entry.id   AF-A0A5A7RMQ1-F1
#
_cell.length_a   1.000
_cell.length_b   1.000
_cell.length_c   1.000
_cell.angle_alpha   90.00
_cell.angle_beta   90.00
_cell.angle_gamma   90.00
#
_symmetry.space_group_name_H-M   'P 1'
#
loop_
_entity.id
_entity.type
_entity.pdbx_description
1 polymer ?
#
loop_
_entity_poly.entity_id
_entity_poly.type
_entity_poly.pdbx_seq_one_letter_code
_entity_poly.pdbx_strand_id
1 'polypeptide(L)' 'MEVMGICAICGKPGIMHTCGLCGRNVCSEHFDAAHSICAECRAKINKQKWDIPP' A
#
# COMPACT_ATOMS: atom_id res chain seq x y z
N MET A 1 -15.46 -13.73 7.03
CA MET A 1 -14.68 -14.37 5.95
C MET A 1 -13.39 -13.58 5.84
N GLU A 2 -12.30 -14.07 6.44
CA GLU A 2 -10.97 -13.46 6.27
C GLU A 2 -10.37 -13.99 4.97
N VAL A 3 -10.09 -13.08 4.03
CA VAL A 3 -9.42 -13.46 2.78
C VAL A 3 -7.94 -13.63 3.10
N MET A 4 -7.55 -14.86 3.41
CA MET A 4 -6.14 -15.25 3.41
C MET A 4 -5.65 -15.16 1.96
N GLY A 5 -4.85 -14.14 1.68
CA GLY A 5 -4.26 -13.90 0.37
C GLY A 5 -2.75 -13.82 0.46
N ILE A 6 -2.12 -13.47 -0.66
CA ILE A 6 -0.69 -13.26 -0.77
C ILE A 6 -0.43 -11.77 -0.98
N CYS A 7 0.53 -11.21 -0.24
CA CYS A 7 0.89 -9.80 -0.39
C CYS A 7 1.46 -9.55 -1.78
N ALA A 8 0.88 -8.61 -2.53
CA ALA A 8 1.37 -8.23 -3.84
C ALA A 8 2.77 -7.59 -3.85
N ILE A 9 3.32 -7.24 -2.67
CA ILE A 9 4.64 -6.61 -2.51
C ILE A 9 5.68 -7.63 -2.06
N CYS A 10 5.44 -8.33 -0.94
CA CYS A 10 6.44 -9.25 -0.38
C CYS A 10 6.17 -10.73 -0.66
N GLY A 11 5.04 -11.09 -1.27
CA GLY A 11 4.71 -12.47 -1.60
C GLY A 11 4.39 -13.35 -0.38
N LYS A 12 4.27 -12.79 0.82
CA LYS A 12 3.95 -13.55 2.04
C LYS A 12 2.44 -13.73 2.19
N PRO A 13 1.98 -14.92 2.62
CA PRO A 13 0.59 -15.13 2.99
C PRO A 13 0.27 -14.43 4.32
N GLY A 14 -0.95 -13.91 4.46
CA GLY A 14 -1.39 -13.28 5.70
C GLY A 14 -2.69 -12.49 5.56
N ILE A 15 -2.98 -11.66 6.56
CA ILE A 15 -4.11 -10.72 6.52
C ILE A 15 -3.81 -9.68 5.44
N MET A 16 -4.65 -9.65 4.42
CA MET A 16 -4.54 -8.72 3.29
C MET A 16 -5.43 -7.50 3.50
N HIS A 17 -4.87 -6.33 3.23
CA HIS A 17 -5.53 -5.05 3.20
C HIS A 17 -5.56 -4.52 1.77
N THR A 18 -6.70 -4.00 1.36
CA THR A 18 -6.88 -3.44 0.02
C THR A 18 -6.43 -1.99 0.01
N CYS A 19 -5.45 -1.66 -0.84
CA CYS A 19 -5.03 -0.28 -1.04
C CYS A 19 -6.16 0.54 -1.69
N GLY A 20 -6.59 1.63 -1.04
CA GLY A 20 -7.64 2.51 -1.57
C GLY A 20 -7.25 3.28 -2.84
N LEU A 21 -5.95 3.34 -3.19
CA LEU A 21 -5.46 4.07 -4.36
C LEU A 21 -5.31 3.19 -5.60
N CYS A 22 -4.72 2.00 -5.44
CA CYS A 22 -4.39 1.11 -6.57
C CYS A 22 -5.19 -0.21 -6.57
N GLY A 23 -5.96 -0.49 -5.52
CA GLY A 23 -6.76 -1.72 -5.39
C GLY A 23 -5.97 -3.00 -5.12
N ARG A 24 -4.65 -2.93 -4.88
CA ARG A 24 -3.82 -4.12 -4.59
C ARG A 24 -4.00 -4.58 -3.14
N ASN A 25 -3.92 -5.90 -2.95
CA ASN A 25 -3.97 -6.56 -1.65
C ASN A 25 -2.56 -6.68 -1.07
N VAL A 26 -2.33 -6.09 0.11
CA VAL A 26 -1.02 -6.03 0.76
C VAL A 26 -1.12 -6.42 2.23
N CYS A 27 -0.08 -7.03 2.81
CA CYS A 27 -0.10 -7.36 4.23
C CYS A 27 -0.02 -6.10 5.11
N SER A 28 -0.38 -6.21 6.39
CA SER A 28 -0.34 -5.10 7.35
C SER A 28 1.00 -4.36 7.43
N GLU A 29 2.11 -5.07 7.17
CA GLU A 29 3.47 -4.49 7.16
C GLU A 29 3.68 -3.52 5.98
N HIS A 30 3.03 -3.78 4.84
CA HIS A 30 3.10 -2.95 3.64
C HIS A 30 1.86 -2.07 3.44
N PHE A 31 0.95 -2.09 4.39
CA PHE A 31 -0.27 -1.28 4.41
C PHE A 31 -0.08 -0.08 5.33
N ASP A 32 -0.18 1.12 4.78
CA ASP A 32 -0.17 2.37 5.53
C ASP A 32 -1.59 2.64 6.05
N ALA A 33 -1.84 2.23 7.30
CA ALA A 33 -3.15 2.41 7.93
C ALA A 33 -3.50 3.89 8.14
N ALA A 34 -2.52 4.79 8.25
CA ALA A 34 -2.75 6.22 8.40
C ALA A 34 -3.40 6.84 7.16
N HIS A 35 -3.08 6.34 5.96
CA HIS A 35 -3.59 6.86 4.70
C HIS A 35 -4.47 5.85 3.95
N SER A 36 -4.66 4.64 4.50
CA SER A 36 -5.40 3.53 3.90
C SER A 36 -4.90 3.12 2.50
N ILE A 37 -3.58 3.15 2.29
CA ILE A 37 -2.91 2.85 1.01
C ILE A 37 -1.70 1.94 1.21
N CYS A 38 -1.17 1.34 0.15
CA CYS A 38 0.07 0.56 0.24
C CYS A 38 1.33 1.44 0.28
N ALA A 39 2.42 0.89 0.80
CA ALA A 39 3.73 1.54 0.88
C ALA A 39 4.26 2.05 -0.47
N GLU A 40 3.99 1.35 -1.58
CA GLU A 40 4.35 1.77 -2.93
C GLU A 40 3.62 3.07 -3.34
N CYS A 41 2.31 3.13 -3.10
CA CYS A 41 1.49 4.31 -3.36
C CYS A 41 1.90 5.48 -2.46
N ARG A 42 2.17 5.19 -1.19
CA ARG A 42 2.69 6.18 -0.22
C ARG A 42 4.01 6.79 -0.69
N ALA A 43 4.94 5.98 -1.18
CA ALA A 43 6.21 6.44 -1.72
C ALA A 43 6.03 7.35 -2.96
N LYS A 44 5.06 7.06 -3.82
CA LYS A 44 4.73 7.90 -4.99
C LYS A 44 4.16 9.27 -4.57
N ILE A 45 3.26 9.31 -3.59
CA ILE A 45 2.66 10.56 -3.09
C ILE A 45 3.75 11.44 -2.44
N ASN A 46 4.67 10.85 -1.68
CA ASN A 46 5.72 11.62 -0.99
C ASN A 46 6.69 12.29 -1.97
N LYS A 47 6.92 11.70 -3.15
CA LYS A 47 7.77 12.30 -4.20
C LYS A 47 7.17 13.55 -4.86
N GLN A 48 5.85 13.73 -4.80
CA GLN A 48 5.20 14.87 -5.44
C GLN A 48 5.47 16.21 -4.73
N LYS A 49 6.08 16.18 -3.54
CA LYS A 49 6.46 17.38 -2.79
C LYS A 49 7.76 18.05 -3.26
N TRP A 50 8.45 17.51 -4.28
CA TRP A 50 9.73 18.02 -4.79
C TRP A 50 9.73 18.35 -6.30
N ASP A 51 8.55 18.51 -6.91
CA ASP A 51 8.41 19.06 -8.26
C ASP A 51 7.54 20.34 -8.21
N ILE A 52 7.87 21.22 -7.27
CA ILE A 52 7.44 22.62 -7.34
C ILE A 52 8.66 23.38 -7.88
N PRO A 53 8.80 23.57 -9.20
CA PRO A 53 9.71 24.60 -9.68
C PRO A 53 9.25 25.95 -9.10
N PRO A 54 10.17 26.80 -8.62
CA PRO A 54 9.85 28.16 -8.21
C PRO A 54 9.25 28.99 -9.36
#